data_AF-A0A1Q7UZF4-F1
#
_entry.id   AF-A0A1Q7UZF4-F1
#
_cell.length_a   1.000
_cell.length_b   1.000
_cell.length_c   1.000
_cell.angle_alpha   90.00
_cell.angle_beta   90.00
_cell.angle_gamma   90.00
#
_symmetry.space_group_name_H-M   'P 1'
#
loop_
_entity.id
_entity.type
_entity.pdbx_description
1 polymer ?
#
loop_
_entity_poly.entity_id
_entity_poly.type
_entity_poly.pdbx_seq_one_letter_code
_entity_poly.pdbx_strand_id
1 'polypeptide(L)'
;MYRYSREDLIRILRVSSRQLVAWEKAGLVAVADSYTFFDLLQVKKVRELCARHVRPIEIRQSLTAMQKQAAGIENPLLEANASNSGRHRVAFRHEGRLLEPIAGQFMFDFSPGEKVIASVPVTRTSTVPQEPASADVAELFARGVALEDDPRNQLQAIASYERVLQLDPEHAAAHINLGTLYYNRQDYRAAEDHYREALRIDPRYALAHFDLGNVLDETGRINDAVESYLTALQLAPTYADAHYNLALAYEKMREPRKALKHWQAYVKLDSTGPWSTHARTQIKRILKSDPLKLVIGGNAGLHPES
;
A
#
# COMPACT_ATOMS: atom_id res chain seq x y z
N MET A 1 -23.91 -7.11 -7.52
CA MET A 1 -23.01 -5.93 -7.42
C MET A 1 -23.75 -4.84 -6.67
N TYR A 2 -23.33 -4.53 -5.45
CA TYR A 2 -23.95 -3.45 -4.68
C TYR A 2 -23.58 -2.12 -5.33
N ARG A 3 -24.59 -1.42 -5.83
CA ARG A 3 -24.46 -0.05 -6.34
C ARG A 3 -24.82 0.87 -5.18
N TYR A 4 -23.94 1.78 -4.84
CA TYR A 4 -24.18 2.76 -3.79
C TYR A 4 -24.89 3.96 -4.40
N SER A 5 -25.98 4.35 -3.77
CA SER A 5 -26.60 5.63 -4.10
C SER A 5 -25.72 6.78 -3.61
N ARG A 6 -25.98 7.99 -4.11
CA ARG A 6 -25.35 9.20 -3.58
C ARG A 6 -25.58 9.37 -2.08
N GLU A 7 -26.75 8.97 -1.60
CA GLU A 7 -27.12 8.99 -0.18
C GLU A 7 -26.30 7.99 0.62
N ASP A 8 -25.96 6.83 0.04
CA ASP A 8 -25.05 5.88 0.66
C ASP A 8 -23.64 6.44 0.81
N LEU A 9 -23.11 7.17 -0.17
CA LEU A 9 -21.80 7.84 -0.05
C LEU A 9 -21.79 8.83 1.12
N ILE A 10 -22.81 9.68 1.18
CA ILE A 10 -22.99 10.68 2.24
C ILE A 10 -23.05 9.99 3.61
N ARG A 11 -23.86 8.93 3.73
CA ARG A 11 -24.10 8.19 4.98
C ARG A 11 -22.88 7.38 5.42
N ILE A 12 -22.31 6.58 4.53
CA ILE A 12 -21.20 5.65 4.81
C ILE A 12 -19.90 6.42 5.08
N LEU A 13 -19.60 7.41 4.23
CA LEU A 13 -18.35 8.17 4.34
C LEU A 13 -18.47 9.41 5.22
N ARG A 14 -19.66 9.69 5.76
CA ARG A 14 -19.94 10.86 6.61
C ARG A 14 -19.47 12.16 5.96
N VAL A 15 -19.76 12.32 4.67
CA VAL A 15 -19.44 13.52 3.88
C VAL A 15 -20.72 14.29 3.60
N SER A 16 -20.69 15.62 3.66
CA SER A 16 -21.87 16.43 3.35
C SER A 16 -22.16 16.45 1.85
N SER A 17 -23.43 16.61 1.46
CA SER A 17 -23.83 16.80 0.07
C SER A 17 -23.06 17.94 -0.62
N ARG A 18 -22.75 19.01 0.14
CA ARG A 18 -21.98 20.17 -0.34
C ARG A 18 -20.53 19.82 -0.63
N GLN A 19 -19.89 19.00 0.21
CA GLN A 19 -18.52 18.53 -0.04
C GLN A 19 -18.46 17.64 -1.27
N LEU A 20 -19.40 16.71 -1.41
CA LEU A 20 -19.44 15.81 -2.57
C LEU A 20 -19.62 16.60 -3.88
N VAL A 21 -20.55 17.56 -3.92
CA VAL A 21 -20.70 18.47 -5.09
C VAL A 21 -19.43 19.26 -5.37
N ALA A 22 -18.72 19.73 -4.34
CA ALA A 22 -17.48 20.46 -4.52
C ALA A 22 -16.37 19.59 -5.12
N TRP A 23 -16.29 18.32 -4.73
CA TRP A 23 -15.32 17.36 -5.26
C TRP A 23 -15.65 16.90 -6.68
N GLU A 24 -16.94 16.72 -6.98
CA GLU A 24 -17.44 16.49 -8.34
C GLU A 24 -17.06 17.65 -9.28
N LYS A 25 -17.32 18.90 -8.86
CA LYS A 25 -16.92 20.10 -9.62
C LYS A 25 -15.41 20.25 -9.78
N ALA A 26 -14.64 19.80 -8.79
CA ALA A 26 -13.17 19.76 -8.88
C ALA A 26 -12.67 18.61 -9.79
N GLY A 27 -13.55 17.73 -10.28
CA GLY A 27 -13.20 16.56 -11.07
C GLY A 27 -12.38 15.53 -10.27
N LEU A 28 -12.56 15.48 -8.95
CA LEU A 28 -11.94 14.51 -8.06
C LEU A 28 -12.82 13.27 -7.83
N VAL A 29 -14.11 13.38 -8.13
CA VAL A 29 -15.12 12.33 -8.03
C VAL A 29 -15.99 12.45 -9.29
N ALA A 30 -16.33 11.33 -9.93
CA ALA A 30 -17.22 11.35 -11.08
C ALA A 30 -18.68 11.63 -10.65
N VAL A 31 -19.42 12.39 -11.45
CA VAL A 31 -20.87 12.55 -11.26
C VAL A 31 -21.55 11.32 -11.87
N ALA A 32 -22.22 10.52 -11.04
CA ALA A 32 -22.91 9.31 -11.47
C ALA A 32 -24.22 9.10 -10.69
N ASP A 33 -25.17 8.42 -11.34
CA ASP A 33 -26.45 8.02 -10.72
C ASP A 33 -26.26 6.87 -9.71
N SER A 34 -25.17 6.11 -9.85
CA SER A 34 -24.77 5.09 -8.90
C SER A 34 -23.25 4.94 -8.85
N TYR A 35 -22.74 4.60 -7.67
CA TYR A 35 -21.31 4.53 -7.38
C TYR A 35 -20.91 3.09 -7.09
N THR A 36 -19.71 2.73 -7.56
CA THR A 36 -19.06 1.47 -7.26
C THR A 36 -18.37 1.52 -5.89
N PHE A 37 -17.83 0.40 -5.45
CA PHE A 37 -16.99 0.38 -4.24
C PHE A 37 -15.70 1.19 -4.43
N PHE A 38 -15.12 1.20 -5.64
CA PHE A 38 -13.93 1.97 -5.97
C PHE A 38 -14.19 3.48 -5.87
N ASP A 39 -15.33 3.94 -6.38
CA ASP A 39 -15.77 5.33 -6.20
C ASP A 39 -15.88 5.69 -4.71
N LEU A 40 -16.32 4.75 -3.87
CA LEU A 40 -16.36 4.90 -2.42
C LEU A 40 -14.96 5.12 -1.83
N LEU A 41 -13.97 4.35 -2.28
CA LEU A 41 -12.57 4.49 -1.86
C LEU A 41 -11.97 5.81 -2.32
N GLN A 42 -12.26 6.24 -3.55
CA GLN A 42 -11.82 7.53 -4.08
C GLN A 42 -12.38 8.69 -3.25
N VAL A 43 -13.69 8.68 -2.96
CA VAL A 43 -14.34 9.69 -2.12
C VAL A 43 -13.78 9.67 -0.69
N LYS A 44 -13.50 8.48 -0.14
CA LYS A 44 -12.85 8.31 1.17
C LYS A 44 -11.46 8.96 1.20
N LYS A 45 -10.64 8.75 0.16
CA LYS A 45 -9.29 9.31 0.07
C LYS A 45 -9.30 10.83 -0.10
N VAL A 46 -10.20 11.37 -0.94
CA VAL A 46 -10.38 12.82 -1.10
C VAL A 46 -10.79 13.46 0.23
N ARG A 47 -11.70 12.82 0.97
CA ARG A 47 -12.10 13.26 2.32
C ARG A 47 -10.91 13.31 3.29
N GLU A 48 -10.07 12.27 3.31
CA GLU A 48 -8.89 12.21 4.18
C GLU A 48 -7.86 13.30 3.86
N LEU A 49 -7.62 13.57 2.57
CA LEU A 49 -6.73 14.66 2.14
C LEU A 49 -7.31 16.03 2.52
N CYS A 50 -8.62 16.23 2.35
CA CYS A 50 -9.28 17.47 2.76
C CYS A 50 -9.25 17.66 4.29
N ALA A 51 -9.39 16.59 5.07
CA ALA A 51 -9.26 16.65 6.53
C ALA A 51 -7.86 17.09 6.98
N ARG A 52 -6.83 16.80 6.16
CA ARG A 52 -5.45 17.28 6.32
C ARG A 52 -5.20 18.67 5.71
N HIS A 53 -6.27 19.43 5.44
CA HIS A 53 -6.23 20.82 4.97
C HIS A 53 -5.66 21.01 3.56
N VAL A 54 -5.62 19.94 2.76
CA VAL A 54 -5.30 20.02 1.32
C VAL A 54 -6.55 20.45 0.57
N ARG A 55 -6.47 21.50 -0.25
CA ARG A 55 -7.66 21.99 -0.98
C ARG A 55 -7.97 21.07 -2.17
N PRO A 56 -9.25 20.82 -2.51
CA PRO A 56 -9.62 19.99 -3.66
C PRO A 56 -8.95 20.39 -4.98
N ILE A 57 -8.80 21.70 -5.21
CA ILE A 57 -8.14 22.20 -6.43
C ILE A 57 -6.64 21.88 -6.46
N GLU A 58 -5.96 21.87 -5.31
CA GLU A 58 -4.55 21.50 -5.20
C GLU A 58 -4.36 20.00 -5.43
N ILE A 59 -5.30 19.17 -4.93
CA ILE A 59 -5.35 17.74 -5.24
C ILE A 59 -5.46 17.56 -6.75
N ARG A 60 -6.44 18.21 -7.40
CA ARG A 60 -6.66 18.08 -8.85
C ARG A 60 -5.47 18.53 -9.68
N GLN A 61 -4.87 19.67 -9.33
CA GLN A 61 -3.68 20.19 -9.99
C GLN A 61 -2.50 19.24 -9.85
N SER A 62 -2.31 18.68 -8.65
CA SER A 62 -1.26 17.68 -8.38
C SER A 62 -1.46 16.42 -9.21
N LEU A 63 -2.70 15.91 -9.32
CA LEU A 63 -3.03 14.76 -10.18
C LEU A 63 -2.77 15.03 -11.66
N THR A 64 -3.22 16.19 -12.14
CA THR A 64 -3.10 16.58 -13.54
C THR A 64 -1.64 16.82 -13.92
N ALA A 65 -0.85 17.40 -13.02
CA ALA A 65 0.58 17.58 -13.21
C ALA A 65 1.31 16.23 -13.22
N MET A 66 0.94 15.32 -12.33
CA MET A 66 1.53 13.99 -12.25
C MET A 66 1.18 13.13 -13.47
N GLN A 67 -0.07 13.15 -13.95
CA GLN A 67 -0.49 12.48 -15.19
C GLN A 67 0.22 13.02 -16.44
N LYS A 68 0.64 14.30 -16.42
CA LYS A 68 1.41 14.92 -17.51
C LYS A 68 2.91 14.63 -17.44
N GLN A 69 3.47 14.41 -16.25
CA GLN A 69 4.90 14.19 -16.03
C GLN A 69 5.28 12.71 -15.97
N ALA A 70 4.32 11.82 -15.75
CA ALA A 70 4.54 10.39 -15.66
C ALA A 70 3.51 9.63 -16.52
N ALA A 71 3.90 9.35 -17.77
CA ALA A 71 3.33 8.23 -18.48
C ALA A 71 3.78 6.96 -17.74
N GLY A 72 2.90 6.38 -16.90
CA GLY A 72 3.19 5.14 -16.16
C GLY A 72 2.91 5.13 -14.65
N ILE A 73 2.22 6.13 -14.07
CA ILE A 73 1.72 6.01 -12.68
C ILE A 73 0.24 5.62 -12.71
N GLU A 74 -0.03 4.38 -12.32
CA GLU A 74 -1.33 3.72 -12.44
C GLU A 74 -2.39 4.25 -11.46
N ASN A 75 -2.00 4.80 -10.29
CA ASN A 75 -2.97 5.44 -9.40
C ASN A 75 -2.39 6.57 -8.50
N PRO A 76 -2.21 7.78 -9.06
CA PRO A 76 -1.69 8.96 -8.35
C PRO A 76 -2.30 9.21 -6.96
N LEU A 77 -3.62 9.03 -6.83
CA LEU A 77 -4.38 9.42 -5.63
C LEU A 77 -4.06 8.52 -4.45
N LEU A 78 -3.80 7.24 -4.70
CA LEU A 78 -3.49 6.26 -3.66
C LEU A 78 -2.06 6.44 -3.14
N GLU A 79 -1.13 6.80 -4.02
CA GLU A 79 0.29 7.03 -3.74
C GLU A 79 0.62 8.43 -3.18
N ALA A 80 -0.36 9.34 -3.16
CA ALA A 80 -0.23 10.68 -2.61
C ALA A 80 -0.06 10.65 -1.08
N ASN A 81 1.03 11.24 -0.58
CA ASN A 81 1.22 11.54 0.84
C ASN A 81 1.33 13.05 1.05
N ALA A 82 0.49 13.62 1.92
CA ALA A 82 0.66 15.03 2.30
C ALA A 82 1.92 15.16 3.17
N SER A 83 2.90 15.95 2.75
CA SER A 83 4.09 16.25 3.54
C SER A 83 3.84 17.52 4.36
N ASN A 84 4.29 17.54 5.61
CA ASN A 84 4.09 18.67 6.52
C ASN A 84 5.23 19.70 6.45
N SER A 85 5.85 19.86 5.28
CA SER A 85 6.89 20.85 5.06
C SER A 85 6.26 22.10 4.45
N GLY A 86 5.97 23.09 5.29
CA GLY A 86 5.70 24.48 4.92
C GLY A 86 4.64 24.73 3.84
N ARG A 87 3.37 24.95 4.27
CA ARG A 87 2.24 25.48 3.50
C ARG A 87 1.97 24.85 2.11
N HIS A 88 0.89 24.05 2.07
CA HIS A 88 0.11 23.74 0.86
C HIS A 88 0.80 22.93 -0.24
N ARG A 89 1.50 21.83 0.09
CA ARG A 89 2.14 20.96 -0.91
C ARG A 89 1.80 19.48 -0.73
N VAL A 90 1.29 18.87 -1.80
CA VAL A 90 1.10 17.41 -1.95
C VAL A 90 2.38 16.84 -2.53
N ALA A 91 2.91 15.75 -1.98
CA ALA A 91 4.07 15.06 -2.51
C ALA A 91 3.70 13.62 -2.88
N PHE A 92 4.27 13.13 -3.98
CA PHE A 92 4.11 11.74 -4.40
C PHE A 92 5.42 10.99 -4.20
N ARG A 93 5.35 9.69 -3.95
CA ARG A 93 6.55 8.85 -3.87
C ARG A 93 6.61 7.97 -5.10
N HIS A 94 7.72 8.04 -5.84
CA HIS A 94 8.00 7.18 -6.99
C HIS A 94 9.43 6.65 -6.87
N GLU A 95 9.61 5.33 -6.95
CA GLU A 95 10.92 4.66 -6.78
C GLU A 95 11.71 5.09 -5.53
N GLY A 96 11.02 5.37 -4.43
CA GLY A 96 11.64 5.82 -3.17
C GLY A 96 12.03 7.30 -3.11
N ARG A 97 11.81 8.08 -4.17
CA ARG A 97 12.07 9.53 -4.22
C ARG A 97 10.79 10.35 -3.99
N LEU A 98 10.92 11.48 -3.30
CA LEU A 98 9.83 12.43 -3.05
C LEU A 98 9.72 13.36 -4.26
N LEU A 99 8.57 13.35 -4.93
CA LEU A 99 8.31 14.13 -6.13
C LEU A 99 7.37 15.29 -5.80
N GLU A 100 7.80 16.52 -6.09
CA GLU A 100 6.94 17.70 -5.97
C GLU A 100 6.23 17.96 -7.32
N PRO A 101 4.89 18.02 -7.37
CA PRO A 101 4.15 17.98 -8.64
C PRO A 101 4.17 19.30 -9.40
N ILE A 102 4.42 20.42 -8.72
CA ILE A 102 4.29 21.76 -9.31
C ILE A 102 5.61 22.25 -9.91
N ALA A 103 6.77 21.69 -9.50
CA ALA A 103 8.08 22.21 -9.90
C ALA A 103 8.86 21.32 -10.89
N GLY A 104 8.51 20.04 -11.08
CA GLY A 104 9.22 19.17 -12.04
C GLY A 104 10.74 19.07 -11.83
N GLN A 105 11.23 19.39 -10.62
CA GLN A 105 12.64 19.45 -10.29
C GLN A 105 13.04 18.23 -9.47
N PHE A 106 14.04 17.49 -9.93
CA PHE A 106 14.81 16.61 -9.05
C PHE A 106 15.41 17.47 -7.93
N MET A 107 15.16 17.12 -6.68
CA MET A 107 15.94 17.66 -5.57
C MET A 107 17.38 17.14 -5.71
N PHE A 108 18.26 17.97 -6.26
CA PHE A 108 19.68 17.88 -5.94
C PHE A 108 19.86 18.39 -4.51
N ASP A 109 20.41 17.54 -3.65
CA ASP A 109 20.86 17.93 -2.31
C ASP A 109 22.11 18.82 -2.47
N PHE A 110 21.98 20.09 -2.10
CA PHE A 110 23.10 21.01 -1.91
C PHE A 110 23.26 21.34 -0.43
N SER A 111 23.52 20.31 0.37
CA SER A 111 24.14 20.46 1.68
C SER A 111 25.65 20.22 1.54
N PRO A 112 26.52 21.07 2.12
CA PRO A 112 27.95 20.98 1.90
C PRO A 112 28.56 19.86 2.73
N GLY A 113 28.96 18.78 2.08
CA GLY A 113 29.84 17.78 2.67
C GLY A 113 29.53 16.34 2.25
N GLU A 114 29.95 15.96 1.05
CA GLU A 114 30.87 14.82 0.82
C GLU A 114 31.02 14.57 -0.68
N LYS A 115 32.25 14.23 -1.08
CA LYS A 115 32.70 14.18 -2.48
C LYS A 115 32.08 12.99 -3.22
N VAL A 116 31.37 13.30 -4.30
CA VAL A 116 31.09 12.35 -5.39
C VAL A 116 32.38 12.15 -6.20
N ILE A 117 32.85 10.90 -6.33
CA ILE A 117 33.88 10.55 -7.31
C ILE A 117 33.17 10.06 -8.58
N ALA A 118 33.59 10.66 -9.70
CA ALA A 118 32.99 10.68 -11.02
C ALA A 118 32.61 9.33 -11.64
N SER A 119 31.46 9.32 -12.32
CA SER A 119 31.15 8.40 -13.41
C SER A 119 31.69 8.95 -14.74
N VAL A 120 32.40 8.11 -15.49
CA VAL A 120 32.84 8.37 -16.87
C VAL A 120 31.62 8.25 -17.80
N PRO A 121 31.43 9.16 -18.79
CA PRO A 121 30.27 9.10 -19.67
C PRO A 121 30.51 8.05 -20.76
N VAL A 122 29.62 7.06 -20.84
CA VAL A 122 29.47 6.24 -22.03
C VAL A 122 28.42 6.90 -22.91
N THR A 123 28.88 7.52 -23.99
CA THR A 123 28.03 7.99 -25.09
C THR A 123 27.32 6.80 -25.71
N ARG A 124 25.98 6.76 -25.65
CA ARG A 124 25.18 5.88 -26.51
C ARG A 124 24.45 6.73 -27.55
N THR A 125 25.07 6.84 -28.72
CA THR A 125 24.37 7.12 -29.97
C THR A 125 23.75 5.81 -30.45
N SER A 126 22.43 5.68 -30.30
CA SER A 126 21.64 4.74 -31.12
C SER A 126 20.22 5.28 -31.28
N THR A 127 19.94 5.83 -32.46
CA THR A 127 18.59 6.10 -32.95
C THR A 127 17.89 4.78 -33.25
N VAL A 128 16.86 4.44 -32.47
CA VAL A 128 15.82 3.47 -32.84
C VAL A 128 14.47 4.16 -32.60
N PRO A 129 13.53 4.16 -33.55
CA PRO A 129 12.16 4.62 -33.29
C PRO A 129 11.50 3.64 -32.29
N GLN A 130 11.13 4.09 -31.09
CA GLN A 130 10.28 3.30 -30.20
C GLN A 130 8.82 3.42 -30.67
N GLU A 131 8.28 2.27 -31.09
CA GLU A 131 6.98 2.05 -31.75
C GLU A 131 5.91 1.50 -30.74
N PRO A 132 4.61 1.41 -31.11
CA PRO A 132 3.40 1.52 -30.24
C PRO A 132 3.11 0.43 -29.18
N ALA A 133 3.94 -0.61 -29.03
CA ALA A 133 3.64 -1.76 -28.15
C ALA A 133 3.54 -1.40 -26.65
N SER A 134 4.24 -0.35 -26.20
CA SER A 134 4.16 0.11 -24.81
C SER A 134 2.81 0.74 -24.45
N ALA A 135 2.11 1.32 -25.44
CA ALA A 135 0.78 1.88 -25.23
C ALA A 135 -0.26 0.77 -25.03
N ASP A 136 -0.13 -0.33 -25.78
CA ASP A 136 -1.03 -1.49 -25.70
C ASP A 136 -0.91 -2.21 -24.35
N VAL A 137 0.30 -2.38 -23.81
CA VAL A 137 0.53 -3.02 -22.49
C VAL A 137 -0.09 -2.20 -21.37
N ALA A 138 0.12 -0.88 -21.37
CA ALA A 138 -0.44 0.01 -20.36
C ALA A 138 -1.98 0.04 -20.40
N GLU A 139 -2.58 0.04 -21.60
CA GLU A 139 -4.04 -0.02 -21.74
C GLU A 139 -4.61 -1.36 -21.28
N LEU A 140 -3.97 -2.48 -21.64
CA LEU A 140 -4.37 -3.82 -21.20
C LEU A 140 -4.28 -3.97 -19.69
N PHE A 141 -3.22 -3.45 -19.07
CA PHE A 141 -3.06 -3.46 -17.62
C PHE A 141 -4.15 -2.62 -16.95
N ALA A 142 -4.36 -1.38 -17.41
CA ALA A 142 -5.40 -0.49 -16.88
C ALA A 142 -6.81 -1.11 -17.01
N ARG A 143 -7.06 -1.83 -18.11
CA ARG A 143 -8.28 -2.62 -18.30
C ARG A 143 -8.39 -3.75 -17.28
N GLY A 144 -7.30 -4.49 -17.04
CA GLY A 144 -7.23 -5.52 -16.00
C GLY A 144 -7.64 -4.97 -14.63
N VAL A 145 -7.05 -3.84 -14.24
CA VAL A 145 -7.36 -3.16 -12.97
C VAL A 145 -8.84 -2.75 -12.90
N ALA A 146 -9.37 -2.14 -13.97
CA ALA A 146 -10.78 -1.74 -14.00
C ALA A 146 -11.76 -2.93 -13.92
N LEU A 147 -11.35 -4.13 -14.36
CA LEU A 147 -12.18 -5.33 -14.28
C LEU A 147 -12.22 -5.91 -12.86
N GLU A 148 -11.26 -5.61 -11.99
CA GLU A 148 -11.25 -6.08 -10.59
C GLU A 148 -12.36 -5.46 -9.73
N ASP A 149 -12.93 -4.33 -10.15
CA ASP A 149 -14.02 -3.63 -9.45
C ASP A 149 -15.29 -4.47 -9.29
N ASP A 150 -15.49 -5.46 -10.17
CA ASP A 150 -16.60 -6.42 -10.07
C ASP A 150 -16.07 -7.85 -9.96
N PRO A 151 -16.33 -8.56 -8.87
CA PRO A 151 -15.94 -9.97 -8.72
C PRO A 151 -16.44 -10.87 -9.86
N ARG A 152 -17.53 -10.50 -10.55
CA ARG A 152 -18.04 -11.25 -11.72
C ARG A 152 -17.11 -11.20 -12.93
N ASN A 153 -16.26 -10.18 -13.01
CA ASN A 153 -15.33 -9.96 -14.12
C ASN A 153 -13.95 -10.56 -13.84
N GLN A 154 -13.77 -11.29 -12.73
CA GLN A 154 -12.49 -11.86 -12.33
C GLN A 154 -11.81 -12.67 -13.44
N LEU A 155 -12.55 -13.46 -14.21
CA LEU A 155 -12.00 -14.21 -15.36
C LEU A 155 -11.47 -13.29 -16.47
N GLN A 156 -12.12 -12.14 -16.68
CA GLN A 156 -11.70 -11.16 -17.69
C GLN A 156 -10.49 -10.37 -17.21
N ALA A 157 -10.40 -10.08 -15.92
CA ALA A 157 -9.23 -9.45 -15.31
C ALA A 157 -8.00 -10.37 -15.45
N ILE A 158 -8.14 -11.67 -15.13
CA ILE A 158 -7.09 -12.67 -15.34
C ILE A 158 -6.63 -12.68 -16.81
N ALA A 159 -7.56 -12.80 -17.76
CA ALA A 159 -7.21 -12.82 -19.18
C ALA A 159 -6.51 -11.54 -19.65
N SER A 160 -6.84 -10.38 -19.06
CA SER A 160 -6.19 -9.11 -19.38
C SER A 160 -4.74 -9.08 -18.90
N TYR A 161 -4.48 -9.53 -17.67
CA TYR A 161 -3.12 -9.60 -17.15
C TYR A 161 -2.28 -10.72 -17.78
N GLU A 162 -2.87 -11.87 -18.10
CA GLU A 162 -2.19 -12.90 -18.89
C GLU A 162 -1.75 -12.33 -20.24
N ARG A 163 -2.59 -11.49 -20.86
CA ARG A 163 -2.23 -10.81 -22.10
C ARG A 163 -1.12 -9.78 -21.91
N VAL A 164 -1.11 -9.04 -20.80
CA VAL A 164 0.01 -8.19 -20.40
C VAL A 164 1.29 -9.01 -20.32
N LEU A 165 1.29 -10.13 -19.60
CA LEU A 165 2.48 -10.97 -19.41
C LEU A 165 2.93 -11.70 -20.68
N GLN A 166 2.06 -11.92 -21.66
CA GLN A 166 2.46 -12.41 -22.99
C GLN A 166 3.25 -11.37 -23.78
N LEU A 167 2.95 -10.08 -23.58
CA LEU A 167 3.61 -8.97 -24.27
C LEU A 167 4.83 -8.46 -23.50
N ASP A 168 4.74 -8.46 -22.18
CA ASP A 168 5.78 -8.05 -21.24
C ASP A 168 5.87 -9.04 -20.07
N PRO A 169 6.66 -10.12 -20.20
CA PRO A 169 6.84 -11.12 -19.16
C PRO A 169 7.52 -10.59 -17.88
N GLU A 170 8.15 -9.41 -17.92
CA GLU A 170 8.82 -8.80 -16.76
C GLU A 170 7.94 -7.75 -16.05
N HIS A 171 6.63 -7.74 -16.32
CA HIS A 171 5.70 -6.81 -15.68
C HIS A 171 5.33 -7.23 -14.25
N ALA A 172 6.17 -6.85 -13.27
CA ALA A 172 5.99 -7.24 -11.86
C ALA A 172 4.57 -6.97 -11.31
N ALA A 173 3.98 -5.80 -11.59
CA ALA A 173 2.64 -5.47 -11.08
C ALA A 173 1.53 -6.38 -11.65
N ALA A 174 1.69 -6.92 -12.85
CA ALA A 174 0.70 -7.83 -13.46
C ALA A 174 0.77 -9.20 -12.79
N HIS A 175 1.98 -9.64 -12.44
CA HIS A 175 2.18 -10.80 -11.59
C HIS A 175 1.55 -10.62 -10.20
N ILE A 176 1.69 -9.45 -9.55
CA ILE A 176 1.02 -9.18 -8.27
C ILE A 176 -0.51 -9.30 -8.39
N ASN A 177 -1.09 -8.60 -9.36
CA ASN A 177 -2.54 -8.58 -9.51
C ASN A 177 -3.10 -9.96 -9.87
N LEU A 178 -2.42 -10.72 -10.74
CA LEU A 178 -2.77 -12.12 -10.98
C LEU A 178 -2.67 -12.96 -9.71
N GLY A 179 -1.57 -12.81 -8.95
CA GLY A 179 -1.40 -13.50 -7.67
C GLY A 179 -2.56 -13.25 -6.72
N THR A 180 -3.03 -12.00 -6.63
CA THR A 180 -4.19 -11.61 -5.81
C THR A 180 -5.48 -12.23 -6.31
N LEU A 181 -5.69 -12.27 -7.62
CA LEU A 181 -6.87 -12.90 -8.22
C LEU A 181 -6.90 -14.42 -7.97
N TYR A 182 -5.76 -15.10 -8.05
CA TYR A 182 -5.66 -16.53 -7.72
C TYR A 182 -5.80 -16.79 -6.21
N TYR A 183 -5.24 -15.93 -5.36
CA TYR A 183 -5.44 -15.99 -3.91
C TYR A 183 -6.92 -15.93 -3.55
N ASN A 184 -7.66 -15.00 -4.15
CA ASN A 184 -9.11 -14.84 -3.92
C ASN A 184 -9.92 -16.06 -4.39
N ARG A 185 -9.39 -16.85 -5.32
CA ARG A 185 -9.96 -18.14 -5.77
C ARG A 185 -9.50 -19.32 -4.93
N GLN A 186 -8.69 -19.08 -3.90
CA GLN A 186 -8.04 -20.10 -3.07
C GLN A 186 -7.07 -21.00 -3.85
N ASP A 187 -6.64 -20.58 -5.04
CA ASP A 187 -5.54 -21.23 -5.76
C ASP A 187 -4.21 -20.66 -5.26
N TYR A 188 -3.86 -21.08 -4.04
CA TYR A 188 -2.67 -20.59 -3.35
C TYR A 188 -1.37 -20.96 -4.04
N ARG A 189 -1.37 -22.04 -4.84
CA ARG A 189 -0.19 -22.43 -5.61
C ARG A 189 0.07 -21.43 -6.74
N ALA A 190 -0.94 -21.14 -7.56
CA ALA A 190 -0.80 -20.15 -8.63
C ALA A 190 -0.50 -18.75 -8.07
N ALA A 191 -1.10 -18.39 -6.93
CA ALA A 191 -0.82 -17.14 -6.25
C ALA A 191 0.66 -17.03 -5.83
N GLU A 192 1.21 -18.06 -5.18
CA GLU A 192 2.62 -18.10 -4.79
C GLU A 192 3.55 -17.98 -6.00
N ASP A 193 3.29 -18.75 -7.06
CA ASP A 193 4.13 -18.75 -8.27
C ASP A 193 4.23 -17.33 -8.86
N HIS A 194 3.10 -16.62 -8.95
CA HIS A 194 3.09 -15.24 -9.44
C HIS A 194 3.75 -14.23 -8.49
N TYR A 195 3.52 -14.31 -7.18
CA TYR A 195 4.19 -13.42 -6.24
C TYR A 195 5.72 -13.62 -6.23
N ARG A 196 6.18 -14.88 -6.35
CA ARG A 196 7.61 -15.18 -6.48
C ARG A 196 8.20 -14.63 -7.77
N GLU A 197 7.46 -14.69 -8.88
CA GLU A 197 7.93 -14.12 -10.14
C GLU A 197 8.01 -12.59 -10.07
N ALA A 198 7.01 -11.92 -9.49
CA ALA A 198 7.07 -10.49 -9.21
C ALA A 198 8.29 -10.12 -8.35
N LEU A 199 8.63 -10.94 -7.35
CA LEU A 199 9.81 -10.75 -6.49
C LEU A 199 11.14 -11.09 -7.18
N ARG A 200 11.13 -12.00 -8.17
CA ARG A 200 12.30 -12.26 -9.02
C ARG A 200 12.63 -11.03 -9.86
N ILE A 201 11.59 -10.35 -10.36
CA ILE A 201 11.69 -9.13 -11.18
C ILE A 201 12.05 -7.92 -10.30
N ASP A 202 11.27 -7.66 -9.25
CA ASP A 202 11.52 -6.60 -8.27
C ASP A 202 11.59 -7.15 -6.84
N PRO A 203 12.80 -7.47 -6.33
CA PRO A 203 12.98 -7.96 -4.97
C PRO A 203 12.58 -6.95 -3.88
N ARG A 204 12.38 -5.67 -4.22
CA ARG A 204 12.06 -4.58 -3.30
C ARG A 204 10.56 -4.25 -3.28
N TYR A 205 9.72 -5.03 -3.95
CA TYR A 205 8.29 -4.85 -3.97
C TYR A 205 7.66 -5.28 -2.63
N ALA A 206 7.44 -4.33 -1.73
CA ALA A 206 6.96 -4.60 -0.37
C ALA A 206 5.59 -5.33 -0.33
N LEU A 207 4.66 -4.97 -1.22
CA LEU A 207 3.35 -5.61 -1.34
C LEU A 207 3.48 -7.09 -1.74
N ALA A 208 4.39 -7.41 -2.66
CA ALA A 208 4.65 -8.78 -3.09
C ALA A 208 5.12 -9.69 -1.95
N HIS A 209 6.04 -9.18 -1.10
CA HIS A 209 6.46 -9.88 0.11
C HIS A 209 5.31 -10.06 1.11
N PHE A 210 4.46 -9.04 1.27
CA PHE A 210 3.29 -9.13 2.15
C PHE A 210 2.29 -10.17 1.63
N ASP A 211 1.95 -10.16 0.36
CA ASP A 211 0.97 -11.08 -0.21
C ASP A 211 1.49 -12.52 -0.34
N LEU A 212 2.79 -12.69 -0.60
CA LEU A 212 3.45 -13.99 -0.46
C LEU A 212 3.35 -14.49 0.99
N GLY A 213 3.56 -13.60 1.98
CA GLY A 213 3.35 -13.90 3.39
C GLY A 213 1.93 -14.40 3.69
N ASN A 214 0.90 -13.79 3.07
CA ASN A 214 -0.49 -14.21 3.22
C ASN A 214 -0.70 -15.64 2.68
N VAL A 215 -0.16 -15.94 1.50
CA VAL A 215 -0.23 -17.30 0.91
C VAL A 215 0.49 -18.32 1.78
N LEU A 216 1.69 -17.99 2.29
CA LEU A 216 2.47 -18.86 3.16
C LEU A 216 1.71 -19.14 4.47
N ASP A 217 1.03 -18.15 5.04
CA ASP A 217 0.22 -18.30 6.25
C ASP A 217 -1.01 -19.20 6.03
N GLU A 218 -1.76 -18.99 4.94
CA GLU A 218 -2.91 -19.83 4.55
C GLU A 218 -2.51 -21.28 4.28
N THR A 219 -1.31 -21.49 3.75
CA THR A 219 -0.75 -22.84 3.49
C THR A 219 -0.04 -23.46 4.70
N GLY A 220 -0.06 -22.80 5.86
CA GLY A 220 0.49 -23.31 7.12
C GLY A 220 2.01 -23.20 7.26
N ARG A 221 2.71 -22.55 6.33
CA ARG A 221 4.15 -22.28 6.37
C ARG A 221 4.43 -20.99 7.17
N ILE A 222 4.09 -21.02 8.45
CA ILE A 222 4.07 -19.83 9.32
C ILE A 222 5.44 -19.16 9.47
N ASN A 223 6.53 -19.93 9.52
CA ASN A 223 7.88 -19.35 9.63
C ASN A 223 8.24 -18.54 8.38
N ASP A 224 8.00 -19.10 7.19
CA ASP A 224 8.27 -18.43 5.91
C ASP A 224 7.40 -17.17 5.77
N ALA A 225 6.14 -17.23 6.23
CA ALA A 225 5.24 -16.08 6.25
C ALA A 225 5.81 -14.95 7.11
N VAL A 226 6.32 -15.26 8.29
CA VAL A 226 6.99 -14.29 9.19
C VAL A 226 8.17 -13.62 8.50
N GLU A 227 9.03 -14.37 7.82
CA GLU A 227 10.17 -13.82 7.07
C GLU A 227 9.72 -12.87 5.95
N SER A 228 8.67 -13.25 5.24
CA SER A 228 8.10 -12.44 4.15
C SER A 228 7.49 -11.14 4.68
N TYR A 229 6.71 -11.19 5.76
CA TYR A 229 6.17 -10.00 6.41
C TYR A 229 7.26 -9.08 6.99
N LEU A 230 8.32 -9.65 7.59
CA LEU A 230 9.46 -8.87 8.09
C LEU A 230 10.18 -8.15 6.95
N THR A 231 10.35 -8.81 5.80
CA THR A 231 10.94 -8.19 4.61
C THR A 231 10.06 -7.06 4.07
N ALA A 232 8.74 -7.27 4.00
CA ALA A 232 7.78 -6.22 3.64
C ALA A 232 7.90 -5.00 4.57
N LEU A 233 8.05 -5.22 5.88
CA LEU A 233 8.23 -4.16 6.88
C LEU A 233 9.61 -3.49 6.85
N GLN A 234 10.66 -4.21 6.43
CA GLN A 234 11.97 -3.61 6.20
C GLN A 234 11.91 -2.61 5.03
N LEU A 235 11.18 -2.96 3.98
CA LEU A 235 10.99 -2.14 2.79
C LEU A 235 9.98 -1.00 3.05
N ALA A 236 8.91 -1.27 3.80
CA ALA A 236 7.84 -0.33 4.14
C ALA A 236 7.50 -0.38 5.64
N PRO A 237 8.26 0.31 6.51
CA PRO A 237 8.05 0.27 7.97
C PRO A 237 6.72 0.81 8.47
N THR A 238 5.97 1.53 7.62
CA THR A 238 4.64 2.08 7.94
C THR A 238 3.49 1.22 7.43
N TYR A 239 3.78 0.00 6.95
CA TYR A 239 2.74 -0.90 6.44
C TYR A 239 1.98 -1.55 7.61
N ALA A 240 0.84 -0.95 7.95
CA ALA A 240 0.03 -1.37 9.09
C ALA A 240 -0.44 -2.83 8.96
N ASP A 241 -0.96 -3.24 7.80
CA ASP A 241 -1.50 -4.60 7.62
C ASP A 241 -0.42 -5.68 7.77
N ALA A 242 0.82 -5.41 7.35
CA ALA A 242 1.95 -6.31 7.59
C ALA A 242 2.25 -6.48 9.09
N HIS A 243 2.11 -5.42 9.91
CA HIS A 243 2.19 -5.55 11.36
C HIS A 243 1.02 -6.34 11.95
N TYR A 244 -0.19 -6.19 11.41
CA TYR A 244 -1.37 -6.95 11.83
C TYR A 244 -1.16 -8.46 11.60
N ASN A 245 -0.79 -8.85 10.37
CA ASN A 245 -0.60 -10.26 10.01
C ASN A 245 0.61 -10.88 10.71
N LEU A 246 1.70 -10.13 10.87
CA LEU A 246 2.86 -10.59 11.62
C LEU A 246 2.53 -10.83 13.10
N ALA A 247 1.67 -10.01 13.70
CA ALA A 247 1.22 -10.23 15.07
C ALA A 247 0.40 -11.53 15.20
N LEU A 248 -0.52 -11.79 14.26
CA LEU A 248 -1.27 -13.05 14.20
C LEU A 248 -0.36 -14.26 14.02
N ALA A 249 0.62 -14.17 13.12
CA ALA A 249 1.59 -15.25 12.89
C ALA A 249 2.37 -15.58 14.17
N TYR A 250 2.84 -14.56 14.91
CA TYR A 250 3.50 -14.78 16.20
C TYR A 250 2.57 -15.36 17.28
N GLU A 251 1.28 -15.04 17.26
CA GLU A 251 0.32 -15.72 18.15
C GLU A 251 0.17 -17.20 17.82
N LYS A 252 0.08 -17.57 16.52
CA LYS A 252 0.06 -18.97 16.07
C LYS A 252 1.32 -19.72 16.54
N MET A 253 2.47 -19.04 16.52
CA MET A 253 3.76 -19.57 17.01
C MET A 253 3.90 -19.57 18.54
N ARG A 254 2.91 -19.06 19.29
CA ARG A 254 2.96 -18.89 20.75
C ARG A 254 4.11 -17.99 21.22
N GLU A 255 4.37 -16.93 20.47
CA GLU A 255 5.37 -15.90 20.76
C GLU A 255 4.71 -14.56 21.17
N PRO A 256 4.09 -14.49 22.37
CA PRO A 256 3.21 -13.37 22.75
C PRO A 256 3.94 -12.01 22.84
N ARG A 257 5.23 -12.01 23.17
CA ARG A 257 6.03 -10.77 23.24
C ARG A 257 6.28 -10.15 21.87
N LYS A 258 6.58 -10.98 20.86
CA LYS A 258 6.75 -10.52 19.48
C LYS A 258 5.40 -10.07 18.91
N ALA A 259 4.34 -10.84 19.17
CA ALA A 259 2.97 -10.45 18.81
C ALA A 259 2.58 -9.08 19.41
N LEU A 260 2.82 -8.87 20.71
CA LEU A 260 2.52 -7.61 21.40
C LEU A 260 3.22 -6.40 20.75
N LYS A 261 4.51 -6.53 20.40
CA LYS A 261 5.26 -5.47 19.71
C LYS A 261 4.57 -5.05 18.41
N HIS A 262 4.16 -6.02 17.61
CA HIS A 262 3.53 -5.75 16.31
C HIS A 262 2.08 -5.28 16.44
N TRP A 263 1.33 -5.75 17.45
CA TRP A 263 0.02 -5.19 17.76
C TRP A 263 0.08 -3.71 18.14
N GLN A 264 1.05 -3.32 18.96
CA GLN A 264 1.26 -1.92 19.33
C GLN A 264 1.66 -1.07 18.12
N ALA A 265 2.52 -1.59 17.25
CA ALA A 265 2.90 -0.93 16.00
C ALA A 265 1.69 -0.72 15.07
N TYR A 266 0.85 -1.75 14.88
CA TYR A 266 -0.38 -1.65 14.10
C TYR A 266 -1.31 -0.56 14.65
N VAL A 267 -1.64 -0.57 15.95
CA VAL A 267 -2.55 0.42 16.54
C VAL A 267 -1.99 1.85 16.48
N LYS A 268 -0.67 2.01 16.51
CA LYS A 268 -0.02 3.32 16.36
C LYS A 268 -0.18 3.86 14.94
N LEU A 269 -0.09 3.00 13.93
CA LEU A 269 -0.23 3.37 12.51
C LEU A 269 -1.70 3.51 12.10
N ASP A 270 -2.55 2.61 12.59
CA ASP A 270 -3.98 2.54 12.31
C ASP A 270 -4.79 2.50 13.61
N SER A 271 -5.02 3.70 14.16
CA SER A 271 -5.72 3.84 15.43
C SER A 271 -7.24 3.70 15.33
N THR A 272 -7.82 3.83 14.13
CA THR A 272 -9.29 3.89 13.92
C THR A 272 -9.81 2.88 12.90
N GLY A 273 -8.94 2.10 12.27
CA GLY A 273 -9.33 1.15 11.23
C GLY A 273 -10.09 -0.05 11.76
N PRO A 274 -10.60 -0.90 10.85
CA PRO A 274 -11.54 -1.97 11.17
C PRO A 274 -10.98 -2.97 12.18
N TRP A 275 -9.66 -3.20 12.13
CA TRP A 275 -9.01 -4.15 13.02
C TRP A 275 -8.41 -3.53 14.29
N SER A 276 -8.51 -2.21 14.47
CA SER A 276 -7.95 -1.50 15.63
C SER A 276 -8.54 -2.00 16.96
N THR A 277 -9.85 -2.27 17.01
CA THR A 277 -10.52 -2.85 18.19
C THR A 277 -10.01 -4.26 18.50
N HIS A 278 -9.82 -5.09 17.46
CA HIS A 278 -9.25 -6.43 17.61
C HIS A 278 -7.83 -6.36 18.19
N ALA A 279 -6.96 -5.57 17.57
CA ALA A 279 -5.58 -5.42 18.01
C ALA A 279 -5.48 -4.91 19.45
N ARG A 280 -6.28 -3.89 19.84
CA ARG A 280 -6.34 -3.42 21.23
C ARG A 280 -6.80 -4.50 22.21
N THR A 281 -7.72 -5.36 21.77
CA THR A 281 -8.20 -6.49 22.58
C THR A 281 -7.09 -7.52 22.77
N GLN A 282 -6.33 -7.84 21.71
CA GLN A 282 -5.19 -8.74 21.81
C GLN A 282 -4.09 -8.20 22.72
N ILE A 283 -3.76 -6.90 22.61
CA ILE A 283 -2.82 -6.24 23.53
C ILE A 283 -3.25 -6.43 24.98
N LYS A 284 -4.51 -6.13 25.31
CA LYS A 284 -5.03 -6.31 26.68
C LYS A 284 -4.98 -7.77 27.12
N ARG A 285 -5.33 -8.71 26.24
CA ARG A 285 -5.28 -10.14 26.54
C ARG A 285 -3.86 -10.60 26.85
N ILE A 286 -2.90 -10.27 25.99
CA ILE A 286 -1.50 -10.65 26.15
C ILE A 286 -0.92 -10.08 27.45
N LEU A 287 -1.17 -8.79 27.73
CA LEU A 287 -0.71 -8.15 28.96
C LEU A 287 -1.35 -8.74 30.22
N LYS A 288 -2.63 -9.15 30.16
CA LYS A 288 -3.31 -9.83 31.27
C LYS A 288 -2.78 -11.25 31.50
N SER A 289 -2.37 -11.95 30.43
CA SER A 289 -1.82 -13.30 30.51
C SER A 289 -0.33 -13.36 30.84
N ASP A 290 0.41 -12.25 30.74
CA ASP A 290 1.81 -12.11 31.16
C ASP A 290 1.94 -11.19 32.41
N PRO A 291 1.23 -11.47 33.53
CA PRO A 291 1.54 -10.79 34.78
C PRO A 291 2.86 -11.35 35.28
N LEU A 292 3.93 -10.56 35.18
CA LEU A 292 5.16 -10.78 35.94
C LEU A 292 6.01 -12.02 35.55
N LYS A 293 6.72 -11.92 34.42
CA LYS A 293 8.17 -12.23 34.40
C LYS A 293 9.04 -11.00 34.69
N LEU A 294 8.44 -9.92 35.18
CA LEU A 294 9.09 -8.98 36.09
C LEU A 294 9.14 -9.67 37.45
N VAL A 295 10.11 -10.56 37.62
CA VAL A 295 10.51 -10.99 38.96
C VAL A 295 10.81 -9.71 39.72
N ILE A 296 10.01 -9.50 40.75
CA ILE A 296 10.29 -8.61 41.86
C ILE A 296 11.73 -8.92 42.29
N GLY A 297 12.67 -8.06 41.90
CA GLY A 297 14.01 -7.97 42.51
C GLY A 297 13.88 -7.40 43.91
N GLY A 298 13.07 -8.09 44.74
CA GLY A 298 12.69 -7.69 46.08
C GLY A 298 12.87 -8.88 47.00
N ASN A 299 14.10 -8.95 47.50
CA ASN A 299 14.42 -9.25 48.90
C ASN A 299 14.15 -10.68 49.41
N ALA A 300 15.23 -11.44 49.55
CA ALA A 300 15.34 -12.49 50.55
C ALA A 300 16.71 -12.38 51.25
N GLY A 301 16.69 -12.13 52.56
CA GLY A 301 17.78 -12.52 53.46
C GLY A 301 18.53 -11.41 54.19
N LEU A 302 17.88 -10.86 55.22
CA LEU A 302 18.37 -10.82 56.62
C LEU A 302 19.87 -10.56 56.86
N HIS A 303 20.17 -9.45 57.54
CA HIS A 303 21.04 -9.43 58.74
C HIS A 303 20.83 -8.14 59.55
N PRO A 304 20.36 -8.22 60.79
CA PRO A 304 20.77 -7.33 61.87
C PRO A 304 21.82 -8.01 62.77
N GLU A 305 22.50 -7.20 63.59
CA GLU A 305 23.53 -7.52 64.60
C GLU A 305 24.95 -7.70 64.01
N SER A 306 26.00 -7.00 64.46
CA SER A 306 26.29 -6.28 65.71
C SER A 306 27.23 -5.10 65.43
#